data_AF-W9G1D7-F1
#
_entry.id   AF-W9G1D7-F1
#
_cell.length_a   1.000
_cell.length_b   1.000
_cell.length_c   1.000
_cell.angle_alpha   90.00
_cell.angle_beta   90.00
_cell.angle_gamma   90.00
#
_symmetry.space_group_name_H-M   'P 1'
#
loop_
_entity.id
_entity.type
_entity.pdbx_description
1 polymer ?
#
loop_
_entity_poly.entity_id
_entity_poly.type
_entity_poly.pdbx_seq_one_letter_code
_entity_poly.pdbx_strand_id
1 'polypeptide(L)' 'MAMNLRLTDAESEALRAKAEQEGRSMQEVARTAIAQYVSDRPQRLAAAIQRVRTEDYELLERLSK' A
#
# COMPACT_ATOMS: atom_id res chain seq x y z
N MET A 1 -10.56 -15.12 13.64
CA MET A 1 -9.48 -15.52 14.57
C MET A 1 -8.93 -14.24 15.21
N ALA A 2 -8.79 -14.19 16.53
CA ALA A 2 -8.27 -13.01 17.23
C ALA A 2 -6.78 -13.23 17.53
N MET A 3 -5.92 -12.39 16.95
CA MET A 3 -4.49 -12.32 17.25
C MET A 3 -4.23 -10.97 17.92
N ASN A 4 -3.61 -10.98 19.10
CA ASN A 4 -3.25 -9.76 19.82
C ASN A 4 -1.89 -9.27 19.33
N LEU A 5 -1.90 -8.15 18.60
CA LEU A 5 -0.67 -7.47 18.18
C LEU A 5 -0.07 -6.74 19.38
N ARG A 6 1.15 -7.10 19.77
CA ARG A 6 1.91 -6.36 20.78
C ARG A 6 2.67 -5.24 20.10
N LEU A 7 2.25 -4.00 20.38
CA LEU A 7 2.90 -2.79 19.92
C LEU A 7 3.79 -2.24 21.03
N THR A 8 4.91 -1.65 20.64
CA THR A 8 5.67 -0.75 21.50
C THR A 8 4.88 0.55 21.75
N ASP A 9 5.27 1.31 22.77
CA ASP A 9 4.63 2.60 23.06
C ASP A 9 4.76 3.58 21.89
N ALA A 10 5.91 3.59 21.22
CA ALA A 10 6.16 4.42 20.05
C ALA A 10 5.26 4.05 18.86
N GLU A 11 5.09 2.75 18.58
CA GLU A 11 4.19 2.28 17.51
C GLU A 11 2.73 2.60 17.83
N SER A 12 2.34 2.49 19.10
CA SER A 12 0.99 2.82 19.55
C SER A 12 0.68 4.31 19.37
N GLU A 13 1.63 5.18 19.68
CA GLU A 13 1.49 6.63 19.51
C GLU A 13 1.44 7.02 18.03
N ALA A 14 2.33 6.46 17.20
CA ALA A 14 2.31 6.68 15.76
C ALA A 14 0.99 6.22 15.12
N LEU A 15 0.47 5.06 15.54
CA LEU A 15 -0.80 4.54 15.06
C LEU A 15 -1.99 5.41 15.51
N ARG A 16 -1.94 5.96 16.73
CA ARG A 16 -2.96 6.90 17.25
C ARG A 16 -2.98 8.20 16.46
N ALA A 17 -1.83 8.84 16.29
CA ALA A 17 -1.72 10.06 15.50
C ALA A 17 -2.23 9.86 14.06
N LYS A 18 -1.94 8.70 13.47
CA LYS A 18 -2.43 8.36 12.13
C LYS A 18 -3.94 8.16 12.07
N ALA A 19 -4.51 7.52 13.10
CA ALA A 19 -5.95 7.31 13.23
C ALA A 19 -6.71 8.64 13.39
N GLU A 20 -6.19 9.56 14.20
CA GLU A 20 -6.74 10.90 14.37
C GLU A 20 -6.66 11.70 13.06
N GLN A 21 -5.53 11.65 12.36
CA GLN A 21 -5.35 12.32 11.06
C GLN A 21 -6.36 11.83 10.01
N GLU A 22 -6.66 10.53 9.99
CA GLU A 22 -7.59 9.93 9.03
C GLU A 22 -9.06 9.95 9.50
N GLY A 23 -9.33 10.35 10.74
CA GLY A 23 -10.68 10.29 11.33
C GLY A 23 -11.20 8.86 11.46
N ARG A 24 -10.32 7.88 11.65
CA ARG A 24 -10.62 6.45 11.70
C ARG A 24 -10.22 5.85 13.04
N SER A 25 -10.72 4.65 13.34
CA SER A 25 -10.27 3.95 14.56
C SER A 25 -8.85 3.40 14.38
N MET A 26 -8.06 3.37 15.46
CA MET A 26 -6.72 2.76 15.44
C MET A 26 -6.73 1.31 14.91
N GLN A 27 -7.77 0.54 15.23
CA GLN A 27 -7.93 -0.83 14.76
C GLN A 27 -8.15 -0.90 13.24
N GLU A 28 -8.89 0.05 12.68
CA GLU A 28 -9.13 0.12 11.24
C GLU A 28 -7.87 0.54 10.47
N VAL A 29 -7.10 1.48 11.02
CA VAL A 29 -5.78 1.85 10.49
C VAL A 29 -4.84 0.66 10.53
N ALA A 30 -4.77 -0.07 11.65
CA ALA A 30 -3.94 -1.27 11.77
C ALA A 30 -4.34 -2.35 10.76
N ARG A 31 -5.64 -2.63 10.60
CA ARG A 31 -6.12 -3.58 9.58
C ARG A 31 -5.76 -3.12 8.16
N THR A 32 -5.89 -1.83 7.88
CA THR A 32 -5.54 -1.25 6.58
C THR A 32 -4.04 -1.39 6.32
N ALA A 33 -3.19 -1.10 7.30
CA ALA A 33 -1.75 -1.24 7.19
C ALA A 33 -1.34 -2.70 6.95
N ILE A 34 -1.93 -3.66 7.67
CA ILE A 34 -1.70 -5.09 7.44
C ILE A 34 -2.14 -5.47 6.04
N ALA A 35 -3.36 -5.09 5.62
CA ALA A 35 -3.88 -5.39 4.30
C ALA A 35 -2.99 -4.82 3.18
N GLN A 36 -2.47 -3.62 3.35
CA GLN A 36 -1.51 -3.00 2.43
C GLN A 36 -0.19 -3.76 2.41
N TYR A 37 0.35 -4.11 3.58
CA TYR A 37 1.62 -4.82 3.72
C TYR A 37 1.58 -6.22 3.09
N VAL A 38 0.48 -6.96 3.26
CA VAL A 38 0.32 -8.29 2.64
C VAL A 38 -0.18 -8.23 1.20
N SER A 39 -0.53 -7.04 0.69
CA SER A 39 -1.01 -6.93 -0.68
C SER A 39 0.17 -6.96 -1.66
N ASP A 40 0.12 -7.87 -2.62
CA ASP A 40 0.99 -7.84 -3.81
C ASP A 40 0.60 -6.72 -4.80
N ARG A 41 -0.14 -5.70 -4.35
CA ARG A 41 -0.66 -4.64 -5.22
C ARG A 41 0.45 -3.83 -5.88
N PRO A 42 1.53 -3.43 -5.17
CA PRO A 42 2.67 -2.74 -5.80
C PRO A 42 3.35 -3.59 -6.86
N GLN A 43 3.58 -4.88 -6.58
CA GLN A 43 4.21 -5.82 -7.50
C GLN A 43 3.34 -6.04 -8.75
N ARG A 44 2.03 -6.22 -8.57
CA ARG A 44 1.07 -6.34 -9.67
C ARG A 44 1.01 -5.08 -10.53
N LEU A 45 1.04 -3.90 -9.91
CA LEU A 45 1.09 -2.63 -10.62
C LEU A 45 2.39 -2.50 -11.43
N ALA A 46 3.54 -2.81 -10.83
CA ALA A 46 4.83 -2.78 -11.51
C ALA A 46 4.86 -3.76 -12.70
N ALA A 47 4.34 -4.98 -12.52
CA ALA A 47 4.22 -5.97 -13.59
C ALA A 47 3.30 -5.49 -14.73
N ALA A 48 2.17 -4.87 -14.41
CA ALA A 48 1.27 -4.31 -15.41
C ALA A 48 1.92 -3.16 -16.20
N ILE A 49 2.64 -2.26 -15.53
CA ILE A 49 3.40 -1.18 -16.18
C ILE A 49 4.47 -1.75 -17.10
N GLN A 50 5.23 -2.75 -16.65
CA GLN A 50 6.24 -3.40 -17.49
C GLN A 50 5.60 -4.04 -18.72
N ARG A 51 4.45 -4.71 -18.56
CA ARG A 51 3.75 -5.35 -19.68
C ARG A 51 3.32 -4.33 -20.74
N VAL A 52 2.69 -3.24 -20.33
CA VAL A 52 2.30 -2.13 -21.24
C VAL A 52 3.54 -1.55 -21.92
N ARG A 53 4.62 -1.32 -21.18
CA ARG A 53 5.87 -0.79 -21.74
C ARG A 53 6.46 -1.72 -22.82
N THR A 54 6.38 -3.04 -22.63
CA THR A 54 6.88 -4.01 -23.61
C THR A 54 5.94 -4.24 -24.79
N GLU A 55 4.63 -4.28 -24.56
CA GLU A 55 3.63 -4.52 -25.60
C GLU A 55 3.46 -3.29 -26.50
N ASP A 56 3.44 -2.10 -25.91
CA ASP A 56 3.23 -0.84 -26.62
C ASP A 56 4.55 -0.08 -26.89
N TYR A 57 5.70 -0.74 -26.79
CA TYR A 57 7.02 -0.12 -26.88
C TYR A 57 7.17 0.77 -28.13
N GLU A 58 6.84 0.23 -29.32
CA GLU A 58 6.93 0.98 -30.58
C GLU A 58 5.95 2.16 -30.64
N LEU A 59 4.76 2.02 -30.06
CA LEU A 59 3.77 3.09 -30.04
C LEU A 59 4.21 4.21 -29.09
N LEU A 60 4.71 3.86 -27.90
CA LEU A 60 5.23 4.80 -26.90
C LEU A 60 6.47 5.53 -27.41
N GLU A 61 7.38 4.83 -28.10
CA GLU A 61 8.57 5.44 -28.71
C GLU A 61 8.18 6.49 -29.76
N ARG A 62 7.16 6.22 -30.57
CA ARG A 62 6.66 7.16 -31.59
C ARG A 62 5.92 8.36 -31.01
N LEU A 63 5.23 8.20 -29.87
CA LEU A 63 4.51 9.29 -29.19
C LEU A 63 5.42 10.19 -28.34
N SER A 64 6.64 9.76 -28.04
CA SER A 64 7.62 10.54 -27.28
C SER A 64 8.42 11.58 -28.10
N LYS A 65 8.20 11.64 -29.42
CA LYS A 65 8.78 12.63 -30.34
C LYS A 65 7.81 13.76 -30.63
#